data_AF-A0A7J9TE84-F1
#
_entry.id   AF-A0A7J9TE84-F1
#
_cell.length_a   1.000
_cell.length_b   1.000
_cell.length_c   1.000
_cell.angle_alpha   90.00
_cell.angle_beta   90.00
_cell.angle_gamma   90.00
#
_symmetry.space_group_name_H-M   'P 1'
#
loop_
_entity.id
_entity.type
_entity.pdbx_description
1 polymer ?
#
loop_
_entity_poly.entity_id
_entity_poly.type
_entity_poly.pdbx_seq_one_letter_code
_entity_poly.pdbx_strand_id
1 'polypeptide(L)' 'MEKKDHSLFDQKCPTCGSWMESTVRKSTKGKEVITYLCNECGLNYSVDK' A
#
# COMPACT_ATOMS: atom_id res chain seq x y z
N MET A 1 10.82 13.26 16.17
CA MET A 1 10.90 11.85 15.73
C MET A 1 9.68 11.58 14.88
N GLU A 2 9.80 11.79 13.57
CA GLU A 2 8.75 11.51 12.61
C GLU A 2 8.62 9.99 12.50
N LYS A 3 7.60 9.43 13.15
CA LYS A 3 7.24 8.02 13.00
C LYS A 3 6.71 7.84 11.59
N LYS A 4 7.60 7.55 10.64
CA LYS A 4 7.18 6.90 9.39
C LYS A 4 6.69 5.53 9.81
N ASP A 5 5.38 5.40 9.95
CA ASP A 5 4.65 4.14 10.16
C ASP A 5 4.99 3.14 9.03
N HIS A 6 6.16 2.54 9.10
CA HIS A 6 6.67 1.50 8.20
C HIS A 6 6.00 0.13 8.45
N SER A 7 4.90 0.06 9.20
CA SER A 7 4.21 -1.21 9.48
C SER A 7 3.00 -1.47 8.56
N LEU A 8 2.59 -0.53 7.72
CA LEU A 8 1.38 -0.68 6.89
C LEU A 8 1.66 -0.92 5.39
N PHE A 9 2.93 -0.92 4.98
CA PHE A 9 3.32 -1.00 3.58
C PHE A 9 3.58 -2.42 3.12
N ASP A 10 4.12 -3.26 3.99
CA ASP A 10 4.37 -4.67 3.71
C ASP A 10 3.11 -5.51 3.99
N GLN A 11 2.16 -5.51 3.05
CA GLN A 11 1.02 -6.42 3.09
C GLN A 11 1.30 -7.64 2.20
N LYS A 12 1.00 -8.84 2.72
CA LYS A 12 0.96 -10.06 1.91
C LYS A 12 -0.34 -10.10 1.12
N CYS A 13 -0.23 -10.46 -0.16
CA CYS A 13 -1.37 -10.63 -1.02
C CYS A 13 -2.29 -11.73 -0.47
N PRO A 14 -3.59 -11.47 -0.24
CA PRO A 14 -4.52 -12.47 0.27
C PRO A 14 -4.79 -13.61 -0.73
N THR A 15 -4.48 -13.39 -2.02
CA THR A 15 -4.72 -14.37 -3.09
C THR A 15 -3.57 -15.36 -3.25
N CYS A 16 -2.33 -14.88 -3.28
CA CYS A 16 -1.15 -15.73 -3.56
C CYS A 16 -0.15 -15.80 -2.40
N GLY A 17 -0.31 -14.98 -1.35
CA GLY A 17 0.60 -14.95 -0.20
C GLY A 17 1.91 -14.21 -0.43
N SER A 18 2.20 -13.78 -1.66
CA SER A 18 3.40 -13.02 -2.02
C SER A 18 3.34 -11.59 -1.49
N TRP A 19 4.50 -10.95 -1.33
CA TRP A 19 4.57 -9.57 -0.87
C TRP A 19 4.02 -8.61 -1.93
N MET A 20 3.20 -7.66 -1.49
CA MET A 20 2.66 -6.60 -2.34
C MET A 20 3.55 -5.37 -2.28
N GLU A 21 3.69 -4.70 -3.41
CA GLU A 21 4.32 -3.39 -3.48
C GLU A 21 3.28 -2.33 -3.11
N SER A 22 3.61 -1.46 -2.17
CA SER A 22 2.73 -0.36 -1.76
C SER A 22 3.31 0.99 -2.17
N THR A 23 2.52 1.80 -2.86
CA THR A 23 2.89 3.17 -3.22
C THR A 23 2.01 4.16 -2.49
N VAL A 24 2.61 5.12 -1.78
CA VAL A 24 1.88 6.21 -1.12
C VAL A 24 1.85 7.43 -2.00
N ARG A 25 0.65 7.97 -2.20
CA ARG A 25 0.43 9.24 -2.89
C ARG A 25 -0.31 10.19 -1.96
N LYS A 26 0.38 11.28 -1.57
CA LYS A 26 -0.26 12.40 -0.87
C LYS A 26 -1.02 13.25 -1.89
N SER A 27 -2.33 13.34 -1.72
CA SER A 27 -3.14 14.30 -2.45
C SER A 27 -2.96 15.70 -1.86
N THR A 28 -3.12 16.72 -2.70
CA THR A 28 -2.98 18.15 -2.33
C THR A 28 -3.97 18.58 -1.22
N LYS A 29 -5.03 17.80 -0.98
CA LYS A 29 -6.01 18.00 0.11
C LYS A 29 -5.61 17.36 1.45
N GLY A 30 -4.39 16.85 1.58
CA GLY A 30 -3.89 16.20 2.81
C GLY A 30 -4.34 14.76 2.99
N LYS A 31 -5.01 14.16 1.99
CA LYS A 31 -5.39 12.73 1.99
C LYS A 31 -4.22 11.86 1.54
N GLU A 32 -3.98 10.76 2.23
CA GLU A 32 -2.94 9.79 1.85
C GLU A 32 -3.61 8.60 1.17
N VAL A 33 -3.37 8.44 -0.13
CA VAL A 33 -3.84 7.26 -0.87
C VAL A 33 -2.70 6.25 -0.94
N ILE A 34 -2.91 5.08 -0.36
CA ILE A 34 -1.96 3.97 -0.42
C ILE A 34 -2.48 2.98 -1.46
N THR A 35 -1.67 2.68 -2.49
CA THR A 35 -2.01 1.70 -3.53
C THR A 35 -1.17 0.46 -3.32
N TYR A 36 -1.82 -0.68 -3.18
CA TYR A 36 -1.19 -2.00 -3.08
C TYR A 36 -1.29 -2.73 -4.41
N LEU A 37 -0.17 -3.24 -4.91
CA LEU A 37 -0.08 -4.03 -6.13
C LEU A 37 0.67 -5.32 -5.87
N CYS A 38 0.06 -6.45 -6.22
CA CYS A 38 0.72 -7.74 -6.25
C CYS A 38 1.20 -8.03 -7.68
N ASN A 39 2.51 -8.06 -7.89
CA ASN A 39 3.10 -8.39 -9.20
C ASN A 39 2.99 -9.88 -9.58
N GLU A 40 2.60 -10.75 -8.64
CA GLU A 40 2.52 -12.20 -8.88
C GLU A 40 1.14 -12.62 -9.41
N CYS A 41 0.07 -12.12 -8.80
CA CYS A 41 -1.30 -12.42 -9.23
C CYS A 41 -2.02 -11.26 -9.92
N GLY A 42 -1.40 -10.08 -9.98
CA GLY A 42 -1.98 -8.87 -10.59
C GLY A 42 -3.02 -8.16 -9.73
N LEU A 43 -3.21 -8.57 -8.47
CA LEU A 43 -4.17 -7.95 -7.57
C LEU A 43 -3.75 -6.51 -7.25
N ASN A 44 -4.66 -5.54 -7.45
CA ASN A 44 -4.44 -4.15 -7.10
C ASN A 44 -5.63 -3.57 -6.34
N TYR A 45 -5.37 -2.73 -5.33
CA TYR A 45 -6.39 -1.91 -4.68
C TYR A 45 -5.75 -0.70 -4.00
N SER A 46 -6.53 0.35 -3.81
CA SER A 46 -6.10 1.55 -3.09
C SER A 46 -6.96 1.79 -1.86
N VAL A 47 -6.35 2.27 -0.79
CA VAL A 47 -7.02 2.68 0.45
C VAL A 47 -6.74 4.15 0.72
N ASP A 48 -7.77 4.89 1.16
CA ASP A 48 -7.66 6.28 1.64
C ASP A 48 -7.33 6.24 3.13
N LYS A 49 -6.34 7.02 3.57
CA LYS A 49 -5.95 7.20 4.97
C LYS A 49 -6.04 8.67 5.37
#